data_AF-A0A5M6CGG6-F1
#
_entry.id   AF-A0A5M6CGG6-F1
#
_cell.length_a   1.000
_cell.length_b   1.000
_cell.length_c   1.000
_cell.angle_alpha   90.00
_cell.angle_beta   90.00
_cell.angle_gamma   90.00
#
_symmetry.space_group_name_H-M   'P 1'
#
loop_
_entity.id
_entity.type
_entity.pdbx_description
1 polymer ?
#
loop_
_entity_poly.entity_id
_entity_poly.type
_entity_poly.pdbx_seq_one_letter_code
_entity_poly.pdbx_strand_id
1 'polypeptide(L)'
;MMKKITFIAKIIGVFMFLFCNHSIKAQVFSLGAKYDKAAMFQASFNVPVLFDKYKPYDFAFGLDYTSPNAKAPSGLQPQFTAMYFLVDDKYKSYNISAGITSGYLFDFNKEFNNQFRVSPYVYTEVFPFTIKVGHEYVMPLNQGQFFISIGIGGGYLFRHFSIM
;
A
#
# COMPACT_ATOMS: atom_id res chain seq x y z
N MET A 1 -17.89 31.38 -5.05
CA MET A 1 -17.09 30.67 -4.02
C MET A 1 -17.91 29.64 -3.24
N MET A 2 -19.10 29.99 -2.72
CA MET A 2 -19.99 29.06 -1.98
C MET A 2 -20.31 27.73 -2.70
N LYS A 3 -20.61 27.73 -4.01
CA LYS A 3 -20.96 26.51 -4.75
C LYS A 3 -19.85 25.45 -4.81
N LYS A 4 -18.57 25.85 -4.80
CA LYS A 4 -17.43 24.91 -4.76
C LYS A 4 -17.31 24.22 -3.40
N ILE A 5 -17.56 24.97 -2.32
CA ILE A 5 -17.50 24.45 -0.94
C ILE A 5 -18.60 23.41 -0.73
N THR A 6 -19.83 23.65 -1.24
CA THR A 6 -20.93 22.68 -1.15
C THR A 6 -20.67 21.41 -1.95
N PHE A 7 -19.98 21.51 -3.09
CA PHE A 7 -19.62 20.35 -3.90
C PHE A 7 -18.54 19.49 -3.24
N ILE A 8 -17.50 20.12 -2.69
CA ILE A 8 -16.45 19.42 -1.92
C ILE A 8 -17.05 18.76 -0.67
N ALA A 9 -17.94 19.46 0.05
CA ALA A 9 -18.62 18.91 1.21
C ALA A 9 -19.50 17.68 0.86
N LYS A 10 -20.13 17.67 -0.32
CA LYS A 10 -20.88 16.50 -0.82
C LYS A 10 -19.97 15.33 -1.15
N ILE A 11 -18.81 15.58 -1.77
CA ILE A 11 -17.82 14.52 -2.04
C ILE A 11 -17.31 13.94 -0.72
N ILE A 12 -16.95 14.79 0.24
CA ILE A 12 -16.51 14.35 1.57
C ILE A 12 -17.63 13.57 2.27
N GLY A 13 -18.88 14.04 2.19
CA GLY A 13 -20.03 13.36 2.78
C GLY A 13 -20.30 11.98 2.17
N VAL A 14 -20.19 11.84 0.85
CA VAL A 14 -20.29 10.53 0.17
C VAL A 14 -19.12 9.62 0.56
N PHE A 15 -17.91 10.18 0.66
CA PHE A 15 -16.73 9.44 1.10
C PHE A 15 -16.88 8.95 2.55
N MET A 16 -17.30 9.82 3.47
CA MET A 16 -17.59 9.46 4.86
C MET A 16 -18.70 8.41 4.96
N PHE A 17 -19.78 8.57 4.19
CA PHE A 17 -20.90 7.62 4.19
C PHE A 17 -20.48 6.23 3.67
N LEU A 18 -19.64 6.17 2.64
CA LEU A 18 -19.08 4.91 2.13
C LEU A 18 -18.12 4.26 3.14
N PHE A 19 -17.30 5.05 3.84
CA PHE A 19 -16.37 4.56 4.86
C PHE A 19 -17.04 4.13 6.16
N CYS A 20 -18.17 4.75 6.54
CA CYS A 20 -18.86 4.46 7.81
C CYS A 20 -19.87 3.29 7.74
N ASN A 21 -20.35 2.90 6.55
CA ASN A 21 -21.38 1.85 6.41
C ASN A 21 -20.84 0.44 6.18
N HIS A 22 -19.54 0.28 5.94
CA HIS A 22 -18.92 -1.05 5.99
C HIS A 22 -18.42 -1.27 7.41
N SER A 23 -18.83 -2.37 8.06
CA SER A 23 -18.14 -2.89 9.25
C SER A 23 -16.65 -2.76 8.98
N ILE A 24 -15.95 -1.95 9.77
CA ILE A 24 -14.60 -1.46 9.46
C ILE A 24 -13.69 -2.69 9.36
N LYS A 25 -13.58 -3.26 8.15
CA LYS A 25 -12.51 -4.19 7.81
C LYS A 25 -11.23 -3.41 8.05
N ALA A 26 -10.22 -4.08 8.61
CA ALA A 26 -8.95 -3.43 8.87
C ALA A 26 -8.49 -2.66 7.62
N GLN A 27 -8.00 -1.44 7.81
CA GLN A 27 -7.49 -0.61 6.73
C GLN A 27 -6.03 -0.38 7.03
N VAL A 28 -5.17 -0.74 6.09
CA VAL A 28 -3.73 -0.52 6.19
C VAL A 28 -3.40 0.67 5.32
N PHE A 29 -3.05 1.78 5.97
CA PHE A 29 -2.74 3.03 5.30
C PHE A 29 -1.32 3.45 5.62
N SER A 30 -0.54 3.85 4.61
CA SER A 30 0.82 4.35 4.80
C SER A 30 1.06 5.58 3.95
N LEU A 31 1.76 6.57 4.52
CA LEU A 31 2.23 7.77 3.84
C LEU A 31 3.73 7.90 4.04
N GLY A 32 4.48 8.14 2.98
CA GLY A 32 5.92 8.21 3.11
C GLY A 32 6.65 8.48 1.81
N ALA A 33 7.82 7.88 1.71
CA ALA A 33 8.67 8.00 0.55
C ALA A 33 9.09 6.62 0.03
N LYS A 34 9.14 6.50 -1.29
CA LYS A 34 9.73 5.38 -2.02
C LYS A 34 10.97 5.85 -2.74
N TYR A 35 12.04 5.09 -2.65
CA TYR A 35 13.21 5.25 -3.50
C TYR A 35 13.22 4.14 -4.54
N ASP A 36 13.14 4.53 -5.80
CA ASP A 36 13.35 3.68 -6.97
C ASP A 36 14.07 4.53 -8.03
N LYS A 37 15.40 4.41 -8.08
CA LYS A 37 16.37 5.29 -8.79
C LYS A 37 16.35 6.78 -8.38
N ALA A 38 15.25 7.26 -7.84
CA ALA A 38 15.04 8.58 -7.26
C ALA A 38 13.97 8.50 -6.16
N ALA A 39 13.99 9.47 -5.26
CA ALA A 39 12.99 9.58 -4.19
C ALA A 39 11.65 10.08 -4.74
N MET A 40 10.57 9.46 -4.29
CA MET A 40 9.20 9.76 -4.62
C MET A 40 8.39 9.82 -3.33
N PHE A 41 7.37 10.67 -3.28
CA PHE A 41 6.31 10.53 -2.30
C PHE A 41 5.51 9.26 -2.61
N GLN A 42 5.10 8.53 -1.57
CA GLN A 42 4.24 7.35 -1.70
C GLN A 42 3.07 7.44 -0.72
N ALA A 43 1.88 7.10 -1.20
CA ALA A 43 0.70 6.90 -0.39
C ALA A 43 0.07 5.54 -0.75
N SER A 44 -0.08 4.67 0.23
CA SER A 44 -0.61 3.33 0.04
C SER A 44 -1.84 3.11 0.90
N PHE A 45 -2.86 2.50 0.32
CA PHE A 45 -4.06 2.06 1.02
C PHE A 45 -4.34 0.61 0.64
N ASN A 46 -4.47 -0.27 1.64
CA ASN A 46 -4.78 -1.68 1.43
C ASN A 46 -5.89 -2.11 2.39
N VAL A 47 -6.82 -2.91 1.87
CA VAL A 47 -7.91 -3.54 2.61
C VAL A 47 -7.60 -5.04 2.65
N PRO A 48 -7.16 -5.57 3.79
CA PRO A 48 -6.95 -7.00 3.96
C PRO A 48 -8.28 -7.75 3.91
N VAL A 49 -8.23 -8.97 3.37
CA VAL A 49 -9.38 -9.82 3.11
C VAL A 49 -9.70 -10.68 4.34
N LEU A 50 -8.67 -11.26 4.96
CA LEU A 50 -8.81 -12.15 6.10
C LEU A 50 -8.62 -11.41 7.42
N PHE A 51 -7.50 -10.68 7.55
CA PHE A 51 -7.08 -10.01 8.78
C PHE A 51 -7.18 -10.89 10.04
N ASP A 52 -6.76 -12.15 9.91
CA ASP A 52 -6.92 -13.19 10.93
C ASP A 52 -5.57 -13.50 11.60
N LYS A 53 -5.53 -13.48 12.94
CA LYS A 53 -4.32 -13.80 13.71
C LYS A 53 -3.95 -15.29 13.68
N TYR A 54 -4.91 -16.17 13.41
CA TYR A 54 -4.68 -17.61 13.38
C TYR A 54 -4.16 -18.09 12.03
N LYS A 55 -4.17 -17.22 11.01
CA LYS A 55 -3.63 -17.51 9.69
C LYS A 55 -2.31 -16.76 9.49
N PRO A 56 -1.21 -17.45 9.16
CA PRO A 56 0.08 -16.79 8.95
C PRO A 56 0.14 -16.10 7.58
N TYR A 57 -0.98 -15.86 6.91
CA TYR A 57 -1.07 -15.23 5.61
C TYR A 57 -2.32 -14.37 5.49
N ASP A 58 -2.24 -13.38 4.61
CA ASP A 58 -3.39 -12.55 4.23
C ASP A 58 -3.31 -12.16 2.76
N PHE A 59 -4.46 -11.76 2.22
CA PHE A 59 -4.61 -11.18 0.91
C PHE A 59 -5.16 -9.77 1.07
N ALA A 60 -4.75 -8.83 0.24
CA ALA A 60 -5.27 -7.48 0.31
C ALA A 60 -5.49 -6.90 -1.09
N PHE A 61 -6.54 -6.09 -1.22
CA PHE A 61 -6.75 -5.23 -2.37
C PHE A 61 -6.45 -3.81 -1.97
N GLY A 62 -5.82 -3.05 -2.86
CA GLY A 62 -5.38 -1.71 -2.51
C GLY A 62 -5.11 -0.81 -3.68
N LEU A 63 -4.69 0.40 -3.33
CA LEU A 63 -4.22 1.43 -4.22
C LEU A 63 -2.88 1.92 -3.69
N ASP A 64 -1.90 2.01 -4.58
CA ASP A 64 -0.61 2.62 -4.30
C ASP A 64 -0.42 3.82 -5.23
N TYR A 65 -0.11 4.97 -4.66
CA TYR A 65 0.21 6.18 -5.41
C TYR A 65 1.66 6.55 -5.16
N THR A 66 2.39 6.84 -6.23
CA THR A 66 3.73 7.40 -6.20
C THR A 66 3.78 8.69 -7.01
N SER A 67 4.51 9.69 -6.51
CA SER A 67 4.71 10.93 -7.25
C SER A 67 5.52 10.71 -8.53
N PRO A 68 5.39 11.59 -9.54
CA PRO A 68 6.17 11.51 -10.78
C PRO A 68 7.69 11.37 -10.54
N ASN A 69 8.33 10.55 -11.37
CA ASN A 69 9.76 10.24 -11.33
C ASN A 69 10.28 10.05 -12.77
N ALA A 70 11.18 10.93 -13.20
CA ALA A 70 11.76 10.86 -14.55
C ALA A 70 12.66 9.63 -14.78
N LYS A 71 13.05 8.89 -13.74
CA LYS A 71 14.01 7.78 -13.84
C LYS A 71 13.38 6.39 -13.70
N ALA A 72 12.15 6.31 -13.20
CA ALA A 72 11.45 5.06 -12.99
C ALA A 72 9.94 5.27 -13.18
N PRO A 73 9.21 4.26 -13.66
CA PRO A 73 7.76 4.33 -13.74
C PRO A 73 7.13 4.69 -12.39
N SER A 74 6.14 5.57 -12.38
CA SER A 74 5.43 6.01 -11.17
C SER A 74 4.05 6.59 -11.48
N GLY A 75 3.15 6.57 -10.50
CA GLY A 75 1.75 6.96 -10.68
C GLY A 75 0.81 6.20 -9.78
N LEU A 76 -0.38 5.84 -10.28
CA LEU A 76 -1.42 5.16 -9.50
C LEU A 76 -1.51 3.68 -9.89
N GLN A 77 -1.48 2.80 -8.88
CA GLN A 77 -1.52 1.35 -9.06
C GLN A 77 -2.61 0.73 -8.18
N PRO A 78 -3.78 0.39 -8.75
CA PRO A 78 -4.64 -0.65 -8.18
C PRO A 78 -3.86 -1.97 -8.10
N GLN A 79 -3.89 -2.58 -6.92
CA GLN A 79 -3.05 -3.73 -6.63
C GLN A 79 -3.75 -4.80 -5.81
N PHE A 80 -3.32 -6.02 -6.03
CA PHE A 80 -3.58 -7.18 -5.21
C PHE A 80 -2.27 -7.61 -4.53
N THR A 81 -2.33 -7.91 -3.26
CA THR A 81 -1.18 -8.31 -2.45
C THR A 81 -1.48 -9.64 -1.77
N ALA A 82 -0.54 -10.57 -1.84
CA ALA A 82 -0.49 -11.75 -1.00
C ALA A 82 0.70 -11.62 -0.05
N MET A 83 0.50 -11.88 1.24
CA MET A 83 1.56 -11.78 2.24
C MET A 83 1.54 -12.95 3.20
N TYR A 84 2.72 -13.30 3.69
CA TYR A 84 2.96 -14.29 4.72
C TYR A 84 3.69 -13.62 5.88
N PHE A 85 3.17 -13.77 7.09
CA PHE A 85 3.73 -13.15 8.29
C PHE A 85 4.80 -14.06 8.90
N LEU A 86 6.02 -13.53 8.95
CA LEU A 86 7.20 -14.20 9.50
C LEU A 86 7.33 -13.95 11.00
N VAL A 87 6.95 -12.74 11.45
CA VAL A 87 6.85 -12.39 12.86
C VAL A 87 5.47 -11.81 13.11
N ASP A 88 4.69 -12.56 13.89
CA ASP A 88 3.33 -12.24 14.27
C ASP A 88 3.04 -12.74 15.68
N ASP A 89 3.43 -11.95 16.67
CA ASP A 89 3.36 -12.33 18.07
C ASP A 89 2.84 -11.14 18.90
N LYS A 90 1.82 -11.40 19.72
CA LYS A 90 1.22 -10.42 20.63
C LYS A 90 2.19 -9.83 21.65
N TYR A 91 3.35 -10.46 21.88
CA TYR A 91 4.40 -9.96 22.77
C TYR A 91 5.45 -9.11 22.05
N LYS A 92 5.36 -8.94 20.73
CA LYS A 92 6.27 -8.11 19.94
C LYS A 92 5.61 -6.78 19.61
N SER A 93 6.40 -5.72 19.65
CA SER A 93 5.99 -4.37 19.23
C SER A 93 6.17 -4.14 17.72
N TYR A 94 6.45 -5.20 16.97
CA TYR A 94 6.72 -5.15 15.54
C TYR A 94 6.17 -6.39 14.82
N ASN A 95 5.84 -6.22 13.54
CA ASN A 95 5.57 -7.34 12.63
C ASN A 95 6.63 -7.42 11.52
N ILE A 96 6.78 -8.60 10.96
CA ILE A 96 7.56 -8.82 9.74
C ILE A 96 6.76 -9.74 8.83
N SER A 97 6.70 -9.42 7.55
CA SER A 97 6.06 -10.24 6.52
C SER A 97 6.88 -10.25 5.24
N ALA A 98 6.76 -11.34 4.49
CA ALA A 98 7.19 -11.40 3.10
C ALA A 98 5.93 -11.43 2.23
N GLY A 99 5.94 -10.74 1.10
CA GLY A 99 4.78 -10.67 0.25
C GLY A 99 5.11 -10.42 -1.21
N ILE A 100 4.07 -10.53 -2.02
CA ILE A 100 4.09 -10.20 -3.44
C ILE A 100 2.89 -9.29 -3.72
N THR A 101 3.17 -8.14 -4.30
CA THR A 101 2.15 -7.22 -4.81
C THR A 101 2.12 -7.35 -6.33
N SER A 102 0.93 -7.43 -6.93
CA SER A 102 0.75 -7.36 -8.38
C SER A 102 -0.32 -6.33 -8.70
N GLY A 103 -0.16 -5.59 -9.78
CA GLY A 103 -1.10 -4.54 -10.13
C GLY A 103 -0.86 -3.95 -11.50
N TYR A 104 -1.80 -3.11 -11.94
CA TYR A 104 -1.67 -2.34 -13.16
C TYR A 104 -1.38 -0.89 -12.81
N LEU A 105 -0.24 -0.37 -13.25
CA LEU A 105 0.15 1.00 -13.04
C LEU A 105 -0.36 1.88 -14.19
N PHE A 106 -1.12 2.91 -13.81
CA PHE A 106 -1.33 4.11 -14.61
C PHE A 106 -0.17 5.06 -14.37
N ASP A 107 0.76 5.12 -15.33
CA ASP A 107 1.96 5.94 -15.24
C ASP A 107 1.63 7.41 -15.47
N PHE A 108 2.18 8.28 -14.63
CA PHE A 108 1.97 9.73 -14.70
C PHE A 108 3.14 10.48 -15.34
N ASN A 109 4.21 9.77 -15.71
CA ASN A 109 5.33 10.31 -16.45
C ASN A 109 5.04 10.23 -17.95
N LYS A 110 5.68 11.10 -18.73
CA LYS A 110 5.52 11.12 -20.20
C LYS A 110 6.40 10.08 -20.91
N GLU A 111 7.39 9.55 -20.22
CA GLU A 111 8.48 8.74 -20.79
C GLU A 111 8.25 7.23 -20.63
N PHE A 112 7.31 6.84 -19.78
CA PHE A 112 6.99 5.44 -19.47
C PHE A 112 5.56 5.11 -19.90
N ASN A 113 5.32 3.84 -20.22
CA ASN A 113 4.00 3.34 -20.56
C ASN A 113 3.29 2.81 -19.31
N ASN A 114 1.95 2.81 -19.35
CA ASN A 114 1.14 2.05 -18.39
C ASN A 114 1.51 0.56 -18.45
N GLN A 115 1.51 -0.11 -17.30
CA GLN A 115 2.17 -1.42 -17.22
C GLN A 115 1.72 -2.28 -16.05
N PHE A 116 1.76 -3.60 -16.25
CA PHE A 116 1.68 -4.54 -15.14
C PHE A 116 3.00 -4.56 -14.37
N ARG A 117 2.87 -4.55 -13.04
CA ARG A 117 3.99 -4.72 -12.12
C ARG A 117 3.74 -5.91 -11.22
N VAL A 118 4.82 -6.61 -10.91
CA VAL A 118 4.86 -7.64 -9.87
C VAL A 118 6.05 -7.34 -8.98
N SER A 119 5.80 -7.19 -7.69
CA SER A 119 6.77 -6.73 -6.72
C SER A 119 6.83 -7.70 -5.53
N PRO A 120 7.75 -8.68 -5.51
CA PRO A 120 8.13 -9.35 -4.27
C PRO A 120 8.81 -8.38 -3.30
N TYR A 121 8.50 -8.50 -2.01
CA TYR A 121 9.02 -7.61 -0.97
C TYR A 121 9.05 -8.27 0.41
N VAL A 122 9.84 -7.67 1.29
CA VAL A 122 9.76 -7.84 2.75
C VAL A 122 9.22 -6.54 3.34
N TYR A 123 8.28 -6.67 4.26
CA TYR A 123 7.64 -5.56 4.96
C TYR A 123 7.79 -5.74 6.46
N THR A 124 8.15 -4.66 7.12
CA THR A 124 8.28 -4.56 8.58
C THR A 124 7.48 -3.37 9.07
N GLU A 125 6.72 -3.57 10.14
CA GLU A 125 5.97 -2.52 10.81
C GLU A 125 6.41 -2.42 12.26
N VAL A 126 6.82 -1.24 12.68
CA VAL A 126 7.11 -0.87 14.07
C VAL A 126 6.34 0.41 14.33
N PHE A 127 5.14 0.32 14.89
CA PHE A 127 4.22 1.45 14.93
C PHE A 127 4.87 2.71 15.54
N PRO A 128 4.80 3.88 14.89
CA PRO A 128 3.96 4.21 13.72
C PRO A 128 4.67 4.05 12.36
N PHE A 129 5.83 3.40 12.27
CA PHE A 129 6.65 3.32 11.07
C PHE A 129 6.46 2.01 10.30
N THR A 130 6.56 2.11 8.99
CA THR A 130 6.51 1.00 8.04
C THR A 130 7.74 1.06 7.15
N ILE A 131 8.33 -0.10 6.88
CA ILE A 131 9.45 -0.25 5.95
C ILE A 131 9.10 -1.39 5.00
N LYS A 132 9.22 -1.14 3.70
CA LYS A 132 8.99 -2.13 2.64
C LYS A 132 10.20 -2.13 1.71
N VAL A 133 10.85 -3.26 1.55
CA VAL A 133 12.04 -3.42 0.70
C VAL A 133 11.77 -4.55 -0.28
N GLY A 134 12.04 -4.34 -1.55
CA GLY A 134 11.75 -5.36 -2.54
C GLY A 134 12.26 -5.03 -3.92
N HIS A 135 11.68 -5.70 -4.89
CA HIS A 135 12.07 -5.57 -6.28
C HIS A 135 10.84 -5.50 -7.16
N GLU A 136 10.74 -4.48 -8.00
CA GLU A 136 9.63 -4.31 -8.94
C GLU A 136 10.03 -4.90 -10.29
N TYR A 137 9.27 -5.89 -10.72
CA TYR A 137 9.35 -6.43 -12.06
C TYR A 137 8.31 -5.77 -12.95
N VAL A 138 8.81 -5.06 -13.95
CA VAL A 138 8.02 -4.31 -14.91
C VAL A 138 7.89 -5.14 -16.19
N MET A 139 6.69 -5.69 -16.44
CA MET A 139 6.49 -6.66 -17.51
C MET A 139 6.72 -6.11 -18.94
N PRO A 140 6.33 -4.87 -19.30
CA PRO A 140 6.60 -4.37 -20.65
C PRO A 140 8.07 -4.11 -20.94
N LEU A 141 8.88 -3.89 -19.91
CA LEU A 141 10.30 -3.61 -20.03
C LEU A 141 11.17 -4.84 -19.74
N ASN A 142 10.57 -5.94 -19.23
CA ASN A 142 11.28 -7.11 -18.70
C ASN A 142 12.40 -6.73 -17.72
N GLN A 143 12.22 -5.62 -17.00
CA GLN A 143 13.23 -5.02 -16.16
C GLN A 143 12.85 -5.10 -14.70
N GLY A 144 13.87 -5.40 -13.90
CA GLY A 144 13.84 -5.42 -12.46
C GLY A 144 14.42 -4.16 -11.85
N GLN A 145 13.75 -3.57 -10.85
CA GLN A 145 14.26 -2.41 -10.13
C GLN A 145 14.12 -2.62 -8.62
N PHE A 146 15.20 -2.44 -7.88
CA PHE A 146 15.15 -2.51 -6.42
C PHE A 146 14.49 -1.25 -5.87
N PHE A 147 13.63 -1.42 -4.86
CA PHE A 147 12.99 -0.30 -4.19
C PHE A 147 13.07 -0.43 -2.66
N ILE A 148 13.09 0.73 -2.02
CA ILE A 148 12.89 0.88 -0.58
C ILE A 148 11.74 1.87 -0.39
N SER A 149 10.81 1.55 0.48
CA SER A 149 9.71 2.41 0.89
C SER A 149 9.71 2.53 2.40
N ILE A 150 9.63 3.76 2.90
CA ILE A 150 9.53 4.06 4.32
C ILE A 150 8.36 5.00 4.50
N GLY A 151 7.47 4.70 5.44
CA GLY A 151 6.30 5.53 5.69
C GLY A 151 5.80 5.47 7.12
N ILE A 152 4.88 6.36 7.43
CA ILE A 152 4.12 6.39 8.68
C ILE A 152 2.74 5.80 8.47
N GLY A 153 2.21 5.13 9.48
CA GLY A 153 0.94 4.40 9.44
C GLY A 153 1.18 2.90 9.60
N GLY A 154 0.64 2.12 8.67
CA GLY A 154 0.54 0.68 8.78
C GLY A 154 -0.85 0.26 9.25
N GLY A 155 -0.94 -0.94 9.74
CA GLY A 155 -2.19 -1.50 10.23
C GLY A 155 -2.11 -3.01 10.43
N TYR A 156 -1.14 -3.69 9.82
CA TYR A 156 -0.94 -5.12 9.99
C TYR A 156 -0.43 -5.47 11.38
N LEU A 157 0.21 -4.53 12.10
CA LEU A 157 0.59 -4.75 13.51
C LEU A 157 -0.66 -4.96 14.38
N PHE A 158 -1.79 -4.34 14.02
CA PHE A 158 -3.03 -4.49 14.80
C PHE A 158 -3.64 -5.88 14.71
N ARG A 159 -3.21 -6.72 13.76
CA ARG A 159 -3.61 -8.12 13.68
C ARG A 159 -3.19 -8.92 14.94
N HIS A 160 -2.16 -8.49 15.66
CA HIS A 160 -1.78 -9.06 16.97
C HIS A 160 -2.89 -8.90 18.01
N PHE A 161 -3.53 -7.71 18.00
CA PHE A 161 -4.58 -7.34 18.92
C PHE A 161 -5.90 -7.82 18.33
N SER A 162 -6.15 -9.13 18.46
CA SER A 162 -7.45 -9.75 18.18
C SER A 162 -8.60 -8.84 18.60
N ILE A 163 -9.21 -8.10 17.69
CA ILE A 163 -10.56 -7.57 17.91
C ILE A 163 -11.46 -8.73 17.50
N MET A 164 -11.92 -9.48 18.51
CA MET A 164 -13.00 -10.44 18.36
C MET A 164 -14.26 -9.73 17.91
#